data_AF-Q9JK66-F1
#
_entry.id   AF-Q9JK66-F1
#
_cell.length_a   1.000
_cell.length_b   1.000
_cell.length_c   1.000
_cell.angle_alpha   90.00
_cell.angle_beta   90.00
_cell.angle_gamma   90.00
#
_symmetry.space_group_name_H-M   'P 1'
#
loop_
_entity.id
_entity.type
_entity.pdbx_description
1 polymer ?
#
loop_
_entity_poly.entity_id
_entity_poly.type
_entity_poly.pdbx_seq_one_letter_code
_entity_poly.pdbx_strand_id
1 'polypeptide(L)'
;MIVFVRFNSSYGFPVEVDSDTSIFQLKEVVAKRQGVPADQLRVIFAGKELQNHLTVQNCDLEQQSIVHIVQRPQRKSHETNASGGDKPQSTPEGSIWEPRSLTRVDLSSHILPADSVGLAVILDTDSKSDSEAARGPEAKPTYHSFFVYCKGPCHKVQPGKLRVQCGTCRQATLTLAQGPSCWDDVLIPNRMSGECQSPDCPGTRAEFFFKCGAHPTSDKDTSVALNLITNNSRSIPCIACTDVRNPVLVFQCNHRHVICLDCFHLYCVTRLNDRQFVHDAQLGYSLPCVAGCPNSLIKELHHFRILGEEQYNRYQQYGAEECVLQMGGVLCPRPGCGAGLLPEQGQKKVTCEGGNGLGCGFVFCRDCKEAYHEGECDSMFEASGATSQAYRVDQRAAEQARWEEASKETIKKTTKPCPRCNVPIEKNGGCMHMKCPQPQCKLEWCWNCGCEWNRACMGDHWFDV
;
A
#
# COMPACT_ATOMS: atom_id res chain seq x y z
N MET A 1 -8.66 -29.68 18.74
CA MET A 1 -7.54 -28.77 19.11
C MET A 1 -8.09 -27.35 19.24
N ILE A 2 -7.52 -26.49 20.08
CA ILE A 2 -7.96 -25.09 20.23
C ILE A 2 -6.89 -24.16 19.67
N VAL A 3 -7.30 -23.26 18.80
CA VAL A 3 -6.49 -22.15 18.28
C VAL A 3 -7.12 -20.82 18.68
N PHE A 4 -6.29 -19.81 18.93
CA PHE A 4 -6.76 -18.46 19.25
C PHE A 4 -6.76 -17.61 17.99
N VAL A 5 -7.91 -17.00 17.69
CA VAL A 5 -8.11 -16.18 16.49
C VAL A 5 -8.14 -14.71 16.84
N ARG A 6 -7.14 -13.95 16.38
CA ARG A 6 -7.10 -12.48 16.48
C ARG A 6 -7.70 -11.85 15.24
N PHE A 7 -8.89 -11.26 15.39
CA PHE A 7 -9.60 -10.52 14.34
C PHE A 7 -9.86 -9.08 14.79
N ASN A 8 -9.18 -8.11 14.18
CA ASN A 8 -9.26 -6.67 14.50
C ASN A 8 -9.20 -6.33 16.01
N SER A 9 -8.53 -7.16 16.81
CA SER A 9 -8.41 -7.05 18.26
C SER A 9 -7.05 -7.58 18.70
N SER A 10 -6.56 -7.09 19.84
CA SER A 10 -5.38 -7.65 20.49
C SER A 10 -5.66 -8.93 21.27
N TYR A 11 -6.94 -9.22 21.52
CA TYR A 11 -7.39 -10.46 22.15
C TYR A 11 -7.72 -11.51 21.08
N GLY A 12 -7.20 -12.72 21.23
CA GLY A 12 -7.62 -13.86 20.42
C GLY A 12 -8.72 -14.64 21.11
N PHE A 13 -9.84 -14.87 20.42
CA PHE A 13 -10.91 -15.73 20.93
C PHE A 13 -10.62 -17.19 20.58
N PRO A 14 -10.97 -18.16 21.45
CA PRO A 14 -10.76 -19.58 21.17
C PRO A 14 -11.69 -20.07 20.05
N VAL A 15 -11.14 -20.91 19.16
CA VAL A 15 -11.87 -21.66 18.13
C VAL A 15 -11.43 -23.11 18.18
N GLU A 16 -12.40 -24.02 18.28
CA GLU A 16 -12.17 -25.45 18.19
C GLU A 16 -12.00 -25.85 16.72
N VAL A 17 -10.90 -26.56 16.44
CA VAL A 17 -10.54 -27.09 15.12
C VAL A 17 -10.04 -28.52 15.23
N ASP A 18 -10.35 -29.33 14.22
CA ASP A 18 -9.82 -30.68 14.05
C ASP A 18 -8.58 -30.67 13.16
N SER A 19 -7.76 -31.72 13.20
CA SER A 19 -6.51 -31.80 12.42
C SER A 19 -6.73 -31.75 10.90
N ASP A 20 -7.86 -32.25 10.44
CA ASP A 20 -8.31 -32.24 9.03
C ASP A 20 -9.08 -30.96 8.65
N THR A 21 -9.36 -30.07 9.61
CA THR A 21 -10.03 -28.81 9.35
C THR A 21 -9.20 -27.99 8.38
N SER A 22 -9.82 -27.59 7.28
CA SER A 22 -9.21 -26.72 6.27
C SER A 22 -9.16 -25.27 6.74
N ILE A 23 -8.19 -24.50 6.24
CA ILE A 23 -8.12 -23.05 6.48
C ILE A 23 -9.36 -22.34 5.94
N PHE A 24 -9.99 -22.86 4.87
CA PHE A 24 -11.27 -22.35 4.39
C PHE A 24 -12.40 -22.52 5.42
N GLN A 25 -12.54 -23.70 6.03
CA GLN A 25 -13.53 -23.92 7.09
C GLN A 25 -13.29 -23.00 8.30
N LEU A 26 -12.04 -22.78 8.70
CA LEU A 26 -11.70 -21.82 9.75
C LEU A 26 -12.15 -20.40 9.39
N LYS A 27 -11.96 -19.97 8.12
CA LYS A 27 -12.49 -18.69 7.64
C LYS A 27 -14.02 -18.65 7.70
N GLU A 28 -14.71 -19.73 7.35
CA GLU A 28 -16.18 -19.77 7.42
C GLU A 28 -16.73 -19.64 8.85
N VAL A 29 -16.08 -20.29 9.83
CA VAL A 29 -16.47 -20.17 11.24
C VAL A 29 -16.34 -18.71 11.70
N VAL A 30 -15.23 -18.07 11.35
CA VAL A 30 -14.96 -16.68 11.74
C VAL A 30 -15.83 -15.70 10.96
N ALA A 31 -16.09 -15.96 9.69
CA ALA A 31 -17.02 -15.22 8.85
C ALA A 31 -18.44 -15.20 9.45
N LYS A 32 -18.95 -16.34 9.89
CA LYS A 32 -20.26 -16.45 10.56
C LYS A 32 -20.29 -15.70 11.88
N ARG A 33 -19.21 -15.77 12.68
CA ARG A 33 -19.12 -15.09 13.98
C ARG A 33 -19.04 -13.57 13.86
N GLN A 34 -18.35 -13.06 12.84
CA GLN A 34 -18.10 -11.62 12.67
C GLN A 34 -19.04 -10.96 11.65
N GLY A 35 -19.82 -11.73 10.88
CA GLY A 35 -20.72 -11.19 9.85
C GLY A 35 -19.99 -10.68 8.60
N VAL A 36 -18.85 -11.27 8.24
CA VAL A 36 -17.98 -10.83 7.13
C VAL A 36 -17.88 -11.92 6.06
N PRO A 37 -17.84 -11.59 4.75
CA PRO A 37 -17.66 -12.60 3.69
C PRO A 37 -16.31 -13.35 3.79
N ALA A 38 -16.36 -14.69 3.74
CA ALA A 38 -15.17 -15.54 3.93
C ALA A 38 -14.08 -15.35 2.85
N ASP A 39 -14.47 -14.96 1.64
CA ASP A 39 -13.58 -14.65 0.51
C ASP A 39 -12.69 -13.42 0.76
N GLN A 40 -13.16 -12.52 1.63
CA GLN A 40 -12.42 -11.34 2.08
C GLN A 40 -11.49 -11.64 3.24
N LEU A 41 -11.53 -12.83 3.83
CA LEU A 41 -10.69 -13.18 4.97
C LEU A 41 -9.36 -13.75 4.51
N ARG A 42 -8.30 -13.37 5.22
CA ARG A 42 -6.93 -13.88 5.07
C ARG A 42 -6.45 -14.37 6.43
N VAL A 43 -6.03 -15.62 6.51
CA VAL A 43 -5.49 -16.22 7.74
C VAL A 43 -3.97 -16.10 7.69
N ILE A 44 -3.37 -15.58 8.76
CA ILE A 44 -1.94 -15.36 8.87
C ILE A 44 -1.44 -16.10 10.12
N PHE A 45 -0.41 -16.91 9.96
CA PHE A 45 0.24 -17.61 11.05
C PHE A 45 1.77 -17.44 10.93
N ALA A 46 2.43 -17.08 12.04
CA ALA A 46 3.87 -16.80 12.08
C ALA A 46 4.38 -15.84 10.97
N GLY A 47 3.53 -14.89 10.56
CA GLY A 47 3.82 -13.93 9.50
C GLY A 47 3.59 -14.39 8.06
N LYS A 48 3.13 -15.63 7.85
CA LYS A 48 2.83 -16.19 6.52
C LYS A 48 1.32 -16.33 6.33
N GLU A 49 0.84 -16.01 5.13
CA GLU A 49 -0.56 -16.24 4.74
C GLU A 49 -0.79 -17.74 4.50
N LEU A 50 -1.81 -18.30 5.16
CA LEU A 50 -2.22 -19.69 4.97
C LEU A 50 -3.25 -19.80 3.84
N GLN A 51 -2.99 -20.71 2.90
CA GLN A 51 -3.83 -20.94 1.73
C GLN A 51 -5.07 -21.77 2.09
N ASN A 52 -6.18 -21.54 1.40
CA ASN A 52 -7.49 -22.16 1.68
C ASN A 52 -7.46 -23.71 1.66
N HIS A 53 -6.61 -24.30 0.82
CA HIS A 53 -6.51 -25.76 0.63
C HIS A 53 -5.67 -26.46 1.69
N LEU A 54 -4.93 -25.73 2.52
CA LEU A 54 -4.14 -26.32 3.60
C LEU A 54 -5.06 -26.76 4.74
N THR A 55 -4.69 -27.85 5.41
CA THR A 55 -5.32 -28.30 6.65
C THR A 55 -4.53 -27.79 7.85
N VAL A 56 -5.16 -27.78 9.02
CA VAL A 56 -4.52 -27.45 10.30
C VAL A 56 -3.25 -28.30 10.52
N GLN A 57 -3.31 -29.60 10.22
CA GLN A 57 -2.17 -30.50 10.29
C GLN A 57 -1.01 -30.09 9.36
N ASN A 58 -1.31 -29.65 8.13
CA ASN A 58 -0.28 -29.21 7.18
C ASN A 58 0.34 -27.86 7.55
N CYS A 59 -0.28 -27.11 8.45
CA CYS A 59 0.17 -25.78 8.86
C CYS A 59 1.03 -25.81 10.15
N ASP A 60 1.32 -26.99 10.70
CA ASP A 60 2.01 -27.19 11.98
C ASP A 60 1.39 -26.34 13.11
N LEU A 61 0.05 -26.21 13.12
CA LEU A 61 -0.67 -25.55 14.19
C LEU A 61 -0.76 -26.49 15.40
N GLU A 62 -0.26 -26.04 16.55
CA GLU A 62 -0.34 -26.75 17.82
C GLU A 62 -1.47 -26.21 18.71
N GLN A 63 -1.76 -26.91 19.81
CA GLN A 63 -2.71 -26.47 20.83
C GLN A 63 -2.29 -25.08 21.38
N GLN A 64 -3.25 -24.15 21.47
CA GLN A 64 -3.04 -22.76 21.87
C GLN A 64 -2.23 -21.90 20.87
N SER A 65 -2.09 -22.33 19.61
CA SER A 65 -1.51 -21.48 18.55
C SER A 65 -2.36 -20.25 18.28
N ILE A 66 -1.72 -19.10 18.04
CA ILE A 66 -2.40 -17.84 17.71
C ILE A 66 -2.35 -17.60 16.20
N VAL A 67 -3.52 -17.46 15.58
CA VAL A 67 -3.67 -17.10 14.17
C VAL A 67 -4.34 -15.74 14.04
N HIS A 68 -3.91 -14.95 13.06
CA HIS A 68 -4.55 -13.66 12.76
C HIS A 68 -5.47 -13.81 11.58
N ILE A 69 -6.66 -13.23 11.68
CA ILE A 69 -7.56 -13.11 10.54
C ILE A 69 -7.74 -11.64 10.23
N VAL A 70 -7.40 -11.28 8.99
CA VAL A 70 -7.48 -9.91 8.50
C VAL A 70 -8.52 -9.87 7.38
N GLN A 71 -9.46 -8.93 7.49
CA GLN A 71 -10.39 -8.65 6.41
C GLN A 71 -9.70 -7.77 5.37
N ARG A 72 -9.79 -8.19 4.12
CA ARG A 72 -9.36 -7.40 2.97
C ARG A 72 -10.25 -7.69 1.77
N PRO A 73 -10.87 -6.67 1.17
CA PRO A 73 -11.61 -6.85 -0.07
C PRO A 73 -10.69 -7.40 -1.16
N GLN A 74 -11.00 -8.58 -1.71
CA GLN A 74 -10.25 -9.13 -2.83
C GLN A 74 -10.46 -8.21 -4.05
N ARG A 75 -9.37 -7.78 -4.70
CA ARG A 75 -9.45 -7.12 -6.00
C ARG A 75 -9.95 -8.16 -7.01
N LYS A 76 -11.21 -8.08 -7.44
CA LYS A 76 -11.71 -8.88 -8.58
C LYS A 76 -11.02 -8.40 -9.86
N SER A 77 -10.05 -9.16 -10.36
CA SER A 77 -9.77 -9.17 -11.80
C SER A 77 -10.91 -9.91 -12.47
N HIS A 78 -11.71 -9.22 -13.28
CA HIS A 78 -12.75 -9.85 -14.11
C HIS A 78 -12.09 -10.81 -15.11
N GLU A 79 -12.05 -12.10 -14.78
CA GLU A 79 -12.02 -13.14 -15.80
C GLU A 79 -13.44 -13.29 -16.34
N THR A 80 -13.71 -12.55 -17.42
CA THR A 80 -14.95 -12.67 -18.19
C THR A 80 -14.90 -13.98 -18.97
N ASN A 81 -15.27 -15.09 -18.32
CA ASN A 81 -15.65 -16.31 -19.03
C ASN A 81 -17.06 -16.13 -19.58
N ALA A 82 -17.15 -15.51 -20.75
CA ALA A 82 -18.31 -15.66 -21.64
C ALA A 82 -18.11 -16.94 -22.44
N SER A 83 -18.78 -18.02 -22.04
CA SER A 83 -19.03 -19.18 -22.89
C SER A 83 -20.32 -19.87 -22.44
N GLY A 84 -21.40 -19.47 -23.09
CA GLY A 84 -22.63 -20.26 -23.14
C GLY A 84 -22.36 -21.58 -23.87
N GLY A 85 -23.01 -22.63 -23.39
CA GLY A 85 -22.62 -24.01 -23.60
C GLY A 85 -22.93 -24.59 -24.97
N ASP A 86 -22.15 -25.61 -25.31
CA ASP A 86 -22.70 -26.90 -25.71
C ASP A 86 -21.75 -28.04 -25.32
N LYS A 87 -22.34 -29.16 -24.94
CA LYS A 87 -21.82 -30.28 -24.13
C LYS A 87 -21.36 -31.47 -25.02
N PRO A 88 -20.82 -32.59 -24.49
CA PRO A 88 -19.45 -33.05 -24.77
C PRO A 88 -19.36 -34.47 -25.36
N GLN A 89 -18.17 -34.90 -25.79
CA GLN A 89 -17.85 -36.34 -25.87
C GLN A 89 -16.37 -36.67 -25.65
N SER A 90 -16.18 -37.81 -25.00
CA SER A 90 -15.05 -38.36 -24.26
C SER A 90 -13.94 -39.01 -25.10
N THR A 91 -12.69 -38.98 -24.60
CA THR A 91 -11.82 -40.17 -24.48
C THR A 91 -10.58 -39.87 -23.61
N PRO A 92 -10.11 -40.82 -22.77
CA PRO A 92 -8.99 -40.64 -21.84
C PRO A 92 -7.69 -41.20 -22.43
N GLU A 93 -6.53 -40.59 -22.14
CA GLU A 93 -5.24 -41.28 -21.92
C GLU A 93 -4.10 -40.27 -21.64
N GLY A 94 -3.17 -40.70 -20.80
CA GLY A 94 -2.30 -39.82 -20.02
C GLY A 94 -1.20 -39.09 -20.79
N SER A 95 -0.87 -37.90 -20.30
CA SER A 95 0.50 -37.38 -20.36
C SER A 95 0.74 -36.44 -19.17
N ILE A 96 1.88 -36.67 -18.56
CA ILE A 96 2.49 -35.91 -17.47
C ILE A 96 2.72 -34.48 -17.98
N TRP A 97 1.98 -33.49 -17.48
CA TRP A 97 2.22 -32.08 -17.78
C TRP A 97 2.57 -31.32 -16.50
N GLU A 98 3.85 -30.96 -16.43
CA GLU A 98 4.42 -29.93 -15.56
C GLU A 98 3.60 -28.63 -15.67
N PRO A 99 3.37 -27.88 -14.58
CA PRO A 99 2.72 -26.59 -14.67
C PRO A 99 3.67 -25.61 -15.36
N ARG A 100 3.50 -25.47 -16.68
CA ARG A 100 3.99 -24.35 -17.46
C ARG A 100 3.55 -23.06 -16.77
N SER A 101 4.53 -22.19 -16.55
CA SER A 101 4.40 -20.79 -16.18
C SER A 101 3.22 -20.10 -16.89
N LEU A 102 2.12 -19.96 -16.16
CA LEU A 102 0.98 -19.08 -16.42
C LEU A 102 1.01 -18.15 -15.19
N THR A 103 1.13 -16.83 -15.27
CA THR A 103 0.30 -15.92 -16.06
C THR A 103 0.95 -14.53 -16.06
N ARG A 104 1.10 -13.93 -17.24
CA ARG A 104 1.00 -12.48 -17.41
C ARG A 104 -0.37 -12.06 -16.86
N VAL A 105 -0.40 -11.27 -15.79
CA VAL A 105 -1.61 -10.57 -15.34
C VAL A 105 -1.38 -9.08 -15.56
N ASP A 106 -2.04 -8.57 -16.59
CA ASP A 106 -2.11 -7.16 -16.91
C ASP A 106 -2.94 -6.42 -15.85
N LEU A 107 -2.29 -5.52 -15.10
CA LEU A 107 -2.89 -4.70 -14.05
C LEU A 107 -3.40 -3.34 -14.57
N SER A 108 -3.59 -3.19 -15.89
CA SER A 108 -4.00 -1.93 -16.53
C SER A 108 -5.52 -1.71 -16.61
N SER A 109 -6.34 -2.66 -16.16
CA SER A 109 -7.79 -2.66 -16.41
C SER A 109 -8.63 -1.88 -15.38
N HIS A 110 -8.21 -0.66 -15.01
CA HIS A 110 -9.08 0.34 -14.36
C HIS A 110 -8.59 1.78 -14.61
N ILE A 111 -8.53 2.20 -15.87
CA ILE A 111 -8.59 3.62 -16.23
C ILE A 111 -9.80 3.77 -17.14
N LEU A 112 -10.85 4.43 -16.62
CA LEU A 112 -11.98 4.84 -17.44
C LEU A 112 -11.45 5.72 -18.58
N PRO A 113 -11.87 5.52 -19.84
CA PRO A 113 -11.55 6.48 -20.89
C PRO A 113 -12.21 7.81 -20.50
N ALA A 114 -11.39 8.82 -20.26
CA ALA A 114 -11.88 10.18 -20.05
C ALA A 114 -12.24 10.80 -21.41
N ASP A 115 -13.28 10.26 -22.05
CA ASP A 115 -13.99 10.95 -23.13
C ASP A 115 -14.94 11.96 -22.48
N SER A 116 -14.39 13.06 -21.95
CA SER A 116 -15.16 14.25 -21.64
C SER A 116 -15.16 15.16 -22.87
N VAL A 117 -16.23 15.02 -23.64
CA VAL A 117 -16.68 15.94 -24.68
C VAL A 117 -16.87 17.32 -24.07
N GLY A 118 -15.92 18.23 -24.30
CA GLY A 118 -16.01 19.64 -23.97
C GLY A 118 -16.11 20.45 -25.26
N LEU A 119 -17.28 21.08 -25.46
CA LEU A 119 -17.68 21.85 -26.63
C LEU A 119 -16.62 22.82 -27.18
N ALA A 120 -16.42 22.78 -28.49
CA ALA A 120 -16.19 23.97 -29.32
C ALA A 120 -16.76 23.71 -30.73
N VAL A 121 -17.84 24.42 -31.04
CA VAL A 121 -18.58 24.42 -32.33
C VAL A 121 -17.85 25.33 -33.31
N ILE A 122 -17.42 24.84 -34.48
CA ILE A 122 -17.42 25.57 -35.77
C ILE A 122 -17.61 24.53 -36.91
N LEU A 123 -18.45 24.93 -37.88
CA LEU A 123 -19.22 24.17 -38.88
C LEU A 123 -18.45 23.66 -40.10
N ASP A 124 -18.92 22.50 -40.58
CA ASP A 124 -19.06 21.96 -41.95
C ASP A 124 -18.03 22.26 -43.06
N THR A 125 -17.53 21.18 -43.68
CA THR A 125 -17.85 20.86 -45.09
C THR A 125 -17.42 19.44 -45.46
N ASP A 126 -18.36 18.71 -46.08
CA ASP A 126 -18.27 17.34 -46.58
C ASP A 126 -17.13 17.11 -47.58
N SER A 127 -16.45 15.96 -47.46
CA SER A 127 -15.88 15.22 -48.60
C SER A 127 -15.63 13.76 -48.20
N LYS A 128 -16.44 12.84 -48.75
CA LYS A 128 -16.24 11.40 -48.71
C LYS A 128 -14.99 11.00 -49.51
N SER A 129 -14.11 10.21 -48.91
CA SER A 129 -13.28 9.26 -49.65
C SER A 129 -12.91 8.09 -48.74
N ASP A 130 -13.36 6.92 -49.13
CA ASP A 130 -13.00 5.61 -48.58
C ASP A 130 -11.48 5.41 -48.54
N SER A 131 -10.96 4.89 -47.42
CA SER A 131 -9.74 4.08 -47.41
C SER A 131 -9.57 3.37 -46.07
N GLU A 132 -9.59 2.04 -46.14
CA GLU A 132 -9.08 1.12 -45.14
C GLU A 132 -7.62 1.45 -44.79
N ALA A 133 -7.19 1.03 -43.59
CA ALA A 133 -5.82 0.99 -43.05
C ALA A 133 -5.41 2.13 -42.09
N ALA A 134 -5.54 1.87 -40.79
CA ALA A 134 -4.45 2.05 -39.82
C ALA A 134 -4.88 1.52 -38.43
N ARG A 135 -4.41 0.33 -38.05
CA ARG A 135 -4.32 0.00 -36.61
C ARG A 135 -3.27 0.93 -36.02
N GLY A 136 -3.72 1.94 -35.27
CA GLY A 136 -2.84 2.87 -34.55
C GLY A 136 -1.98 2.16 -33.50
N PRO A 137 -0.82 2.74 -33.11
CA PRO A 137 0.12 2.09 -32.20
C PRO A 137 -0.48 1.98 -30.80
N GLU A 138 -0.38 0.80 -30.19
CA GLU A 138 -0.79 0.54 -28.80
C GLU A 138 -0.28 1.66 -27.86
N ALA A 139 -1.20 2.33 -27.17
CA ALA A 139 -0.87 3.41 -26.25
C ALA A 139 0.05 2.88 -25.13
N LYS A 140 1.28 3.39 -25.05
CA LYS A 140 2.22 3.02 -23.98
C LYS A 140 1.60 3.30 -22.61
N PRO A 141 1.69 2.37 -21.64
CA PRO A 141 1.12 2.56 -20.31
C PRO A 141 1.73 3.79 -19.64
N THR A 142 0.89 4.58 -18.97
CA THR A 142 1.31 5.79 -18.27
C THR A 142 2.27 5.44 -17.14
N TYR A 143 3.50 5.93 -17.24
CA TYR A 143 4.51 5.76 -16.19
C TYR A 143 4.31 6.81 -15.10
N HIS A 144 4.04 6.34 -13.88
CA HIS A 144 3.90 7.18 -12.70
C HIS A 144 5.07 6.93 -11.73
N SER A 145 5.80 7.99 -11.40
CA SER A 145 6.86 7.99 -10.38
C SER A 145 6.29 8.14 -8.97
N PHE A 146 5.17 8.86 -8.83
CA PHE A 146 4.68 9.31 -7.53
C PHE A 146 3.40 8.60 -7.13
N PHE A 147 3.28 8.29 -5.84
CA PHE A 147 2.07 7.73 -5.24
C PHE A 147 1.61 8.61 -4.09
N VAL A 148 0.29 8.75 -3.96
CA VAL A 148 -0.35 9.55 -2.91
C VAL A 148 -1.46 8.75 -2.24
N TYR A 149 -1.77 9.09 -0.99
CA TYR A 149 -3.01 8.65 -0.37
C TYR A 149 -4.11 9.67 -0.63
N CYS A 150 -5.10 9.30 -1.46
CA CYS A 150 -6.25 10.15 -1.72
C CYS A 150 -7.33 9.91 -0.65
N LYS A 151 -7.58 10.93 0.18
CA LYS A 151 -8.55 10.89 1.28
C LYS A 151 -10.01 10.82 0.82
N GLY A 152 -10.30 11.21 -0.42
CA GLY A 152 -11.63 11.17 -0.99
C GLY A 152 -11.61 11.73 -2.42
N PRO A 153 -12.38 11.15 -3.37
CA PRO A 153 -13.32 10.04 -3.21
C PRO A 153 -12.67 8.65 -3.25
N CYS A 154 -11.34 8.53 -3.37
CA CYS A 154 -10.70 7.23 -3.60
C CYS A 154 -10.51 6.36 -2.35
N HIS A 155 -10.23 6.97 -1.19
CA HIS A 155 -9.90 6.29 0.08
C HIS A 155 -8.78 5.22 -0.02
N LYS A 156 -7.84 5.40 -0.96
CA LYS A 156 -6.77 4.44 -1.25
C LYS A 156 -5.55 5.10 -1.88
N VAL A 157 -4.46 4.34 -1.98
CA VAL A 157 -3.25 4.73 -2.71
C VAL A 157 -3.57 4.89 -4.19
N GLN A 158 -3.17 6.02 -4.76
CA GLN A 158 -3.37 6.37 -6.16
C GLN A 158 -2.09 6.96 -6.75
N PRO A 159 -1.92 6.95 -8.08
CA PRO A 159 -0.90 7.74 -8.74
C PRO A 159 -1.03 9.22 -8.34
N GLY A 160 0.09 9.85 -8.01
CA GLY A 160 0.19 11.25 -7.64
C GLY A 160 0.58 12.12 -8.82
N LYS A 161 0.06 13.36 -8.84
CA LYS A 161 0.50 14.41 -9.76
C LYS A 161 1.28 15.45 -8.97
N LEU A 162 2.56 15.63 -9.31
CA LEU A 162 3.41 16.68 -8.74
C LEU A 162 3.09 18.04 -9.36
N ARG A 163 3.03 19.06 -8.52
CA ARG A 163 2.82 20.47 -8.91
C ARG A 163 3.73 21.37 -8.08
N VAL A 164 3.96 22.57 -8.59
CA VAL A 164 4.76 23.61 -7.94
C VAL A 164 3.98 24.92 -7.94
N GLN A 165 4.12 25.68 -6.86
CA GLN A 165 3.61 27.05 -6.73
C GLN A 165 4.65 27.94 -6.06
N CYS A 166 4.47 29.26 -6.19
CA CYS A 166 5.25 30.22 -5.43
C CYS A 166 4.88 30.12 -3.96
N GLY A 167 5.86 29.87 -3.08
CA GLY A 167 5.62 29.78 -1.65
C GLY A 167 5.25 31.11 -0.96
N THR A 168 5.24 32.23 -1.69
CA THR A 168 4.83 33.55 -1.18
C THR A 168 3.38 33.87 -1.56
N CYS A 169 3.06 33.91 -2.86
CA CYS A 169 1.70 34.23 -3.33
C CYS A 169 0.79 33.01 -3.51
N ARG A 170 1.32 31.78 -3.38
CA ARG A 170 0.61 30.51 -3.61
C ARG A 170 -0.03 30.36 -5.00
N GLN A 171 0.49 31.09 -6.00
CA GLN A 171 0.09 30.95 -7.39
C GLN A 171 1.04 30.02 -8.13
N ALA A 172 0.54 29.29 -9.12
CA ALA A 172 1.32 28.42 -10.01
C ALA A 172 2.09 29.21 -11.08
N THR A 173 2.74 30.31 -10.67
CA THR A 173 3.45 31.29 -11.50
C THR A 173 4.96 31.29 -11.23
N LEU A 174 5.48 30.33 -10.47
CA LEU A 174 6.90 30.22 -10.17
C LEU A 174 7.62 29.46 -11.28
N THR A 175 8.56 30.13 -11.95
CA THR A 175 9.46 29.51 -12.92
C THR A 175 10.71 28.99 -12.20
N LEU A 176 10.93 27.69 -12.22
CA LEU A 176 12.13 27.08 -11.62
C LEU A 176 13.34 27.23 -12.53
N ALA A 177 14.51 27.51 -11.96
CA ALA A 177 15.77 27.52 -12.71
C ALA A 177 16.18 26.11 -13.17
N GLN A 178 15.88 25.10 -12.36
CA GLN A 178 16.08 23.68 -12.64
C GLN A 178 14.90 22.88 -12.07
N GLY A 179 14.46 21.82 -12.76
CA GLY A 179 13.44 20.92 -12.23
C GLY A 179 13.95 20.04 -11.08
N PRO A 180 13.06 19.54 -10.20
CA PRO A 180 13.42 18.63 -9.11
C PRO A 180 14.06 17.35 -9.65
N SER A 181 15.02 16.80 -8.91
CA SER A 181 15.76 15.60 -9.29
C SER A 181 15.62 14.44 -8.30
N CYS A 182 15.11 14.69 -7.09
CA CYS A 182 14.88 13.66 -6.07
C CYS A 182 13.76 14.06 -5.10
N TRP A 183 13.42 13.16 -4.16
CA TRP A 183 12.43 13.45 -3.11
C TRP A 183 12.80 14.62 -2.20
N ASP A 184 14.09 14.81 -1.90
CA ASP A 184 14.54 15.88 -1.00
C ASP A 184 14.22 17.27 -1.57
N ASP A 185 14.29 17.42 -2.89
CA ASP A 185 13.97 18.67 -3.59
C ASP A 185 12.51 19.09 -3.42
N VAL A 186 11.60 18.12 -3.30
CA VAL A 186 10.15 18.37 -3.23
C VAL A 186 9.56 18.26 -1.82
N LEU A 187 10.23 17.56 -0.90
CA LEU A 187 9.76 17.38 0.48
C LEU A 187 10.38 18.38 1.46
N ILE A 188 11.64 18.81 1.25
CA ILE A 188 12.31 19.76 2.15
C ILE A 188 11.84 21.19 1.82
N PRO A 189 11.19 21.90 2.76
CA PRO A 189 10.74 23.26 2.51
C PRO A 189 11.91 24.20 2.17
N ASN A 190 11.67 25.14 1.25
CA ASN A 190 12.66 26.14 0.80
C ASN A 190 13.92 25.55 0.11
N ARG A 191 13.91 24.27 -0.31
CA ARG A 191 15.08 23.63 -0.93
C ARG A 191 15.34 24.14 -2.35
N MET A 192 14.29 24.36 -3.13
CA MET A 192 14.40 24.85 -4.50
C MET A 192 13.95 26.30 -4.62
N SER A 193 14.57 27.01 -5.55
CA SER A 193 14.30 28.41 -5.86
C SER A 193 13.87 28.60 -7.31
N GLY A 194 13.21 29.72 -7.55
CA GLY A 194 12.76 30.17 -8.86
C GLY A 194 12.44 31.64 -8.84
N GLU A 195 11.81 32.13 -9.90
CA GLU A 195 11.32 33.50 -10.01
C GLU A 195 9.80 33.50 -10.21
N CYS A 196 9.08 34.21 -9.35
CA CYS A 196 7.64 34.34 -9.46
C CYS A 196 7.27 35.36 -10.55
N GLN A 197 6.41 34.94 -11.47
CA GLN A 197 5.93 35.77 -12.58
C GLN A 197 4.67 36.57 -12.23
N SER A 198 4.20 36.49 -10.98
CA SER A 198 3.07 37.30 -10.52
C SER A 198 3.49 38.77 -10.35
N PRO A 199 2.66 39.74 -10.76
CA PRO A 199 2.97 41.16 -10.59
C PRO A 199 3.20 41.47 -9.11
N ASP A 200 4.27 42.24 -8.84
CA ASP A 200 4.67 42.70 -7.50
C ASP A 200 4.97 41.60 -6.47
N CYS A 201 5.24 40.36 -6.90
CA CYS A 201 5.57 39.27 -6.00
C CYS A 201 7.10 39.06 -5.89
N PRO A 202 7.72 39.30 -4.71
CA PRO A 202 9.15 39.04 -4.49
C PRO A 202 9.46 37.55 -4.26
N GLY A 203 8.53 36.65 -4.58
CA GLY A 203 8.62 35.25 -4.21
C GLY A 203 9.65 34.49 -5.03
N THR A 204 10.70 34.01 -4.36
CA THR A 204 11.76 33.17 -4.98
C THR A 204 11.68 31.70 -4.57
N ARG A 205 10.77 31.36 -3.65
CA ARG A 205 10.66 30.04 -3.04
C ARG A 205 9.72 29.12 -3.82
N ALA A 206 10.18 27.90 -4.10
CA ALA A 206 9.34 26.80 -4.56
C ALA A 206 8.61 26.10 -3.42
N GLU A 207 7.30 25.94 -3.58
CA GLU A 207 6.47 25.08 -2.74
C GLU A 207 5.87 23.99 -3.63
N PHE A 208 6.27 22.74 -3.37
CA PHE A 208 5.74 21.58 -4.08
C PHE A 208 4.56 21.00 -3.34
N PHE A 209 3.60 20.49 -4.10
CA PHE A 209 2.46 19.77 -3.54
C PHE A 209 2.02 18.67 -4.51
N PHE A 210 1.35 17.66 -3.96
CA PHE A 210 0.87 16.52 -4.71
C PHE A 210 -0.66 16.49 -4.74
N LYS A 211 -1.20 15.96 -5.82
CA LYS A 211 -2.64 15.77 -6.05
C LYS A 211 -2.94 14.34 -6.45
N CYS A 212 -4.17 13.89 -6.24
CA CYS A 212 -4.61 12.63 -6.82
C CYS A 212 -4.64 12.70 -8.35
N GLY A 213 -4.03 11.71 -9.01
CA GLY A 213 -4.01 11.59 -10.46
C GLY A 213 -5.25 10.93 -11.05
N ALA A 214 -6.02 10.17 -10.24
CA ALA A 214 -7.11 9.31 -10.68
C ALA A 214 -8.43 10.05 -10.98
N HIS A 215 -8.58 11.30 -10.54
CA HIS A 215 -9.74 12.15 -10.81
C HIS A 215 -9.31 13.61 -10.95
N PRO A 216 -10.13 14.47 -11.57
CA PRO A 216 -9.92 15.92 -11.54
C PRO A 216 -9.87 16.42 -10.08
N THR A 217 -8.94 17.33 -9.79
CA THR A 217 -8.71 17.88 -8.44
C THR A 217 -8.51 19.40 -8.52
N SER A 218 -9.14 20.13 -7.59
CA SER A 218 -8.92 21.58 -7.45
C SER A 218 -7.50 21.88 -6.95
N ASP A 219 -6.99 23.10 -7.11
CA ASP A 219 -5.67 23.48 -6.60
C ASP A 219 -5.53 23.43 -5.08
N LYS A 220 -6.65 23.45 -4.35
CA LYS A 220 -6.66 23.30 -2.89
C LYS A 220 -6.71 21.84 -2.43
N ASP A 221 -7.08 20.92 -3.33
CA ASP A 221 -7.26 19.50 -3.03
C ASP A 221 -5.93 18.77 -3.15
N THR A 222 -5.16 18.77 -2.05
CA THR A 222 -3.85 18.16 -1.96
C THR A 222 -3.90 16.79 -1.29
N SER A 223 -3.06 15.88 -1.79
CA SER A 223 -2.88 14.55 -1.24
C SER A 223 -1.46 14.42 -0.69
N VAL A 224 -1.30 13.65 0.39
CA VAL A 224 0.02 13.40 0.98
C VAL A 224 0.81 12.44 0.10
N ALA A 225 2.06 12.80 -0.20
CA ALA A 225 2.97 11.96 -0.95
C ALA A 225 3.47 10.78 -0.10
N LEU A 226 3.53 9.60 -0.72
CA LEU A 226 4.01 8.38 -0.09
C LEU A 226 5.38 8.05 -0.68
N ASN A 227 6.42 8.72 -0.16
CA ASN A 227 7.78 8.67 -0.72
C ASN A 227 8.48 7.32 -0.60
N LEU A 228 7.98 6.40 0.24
CA LEU A 228 8.48 5.02 0.29
C LEU A 228 7.85 4.12 -0.76
N ILE A 229 6.73 4.55 -1.37
CA ILE A 229 6.05 3.79 -2.42
C ILE A 229 6.63 4.22 -3.77
N THR A 230 7.11 3.23 -4.53
CA THR A 230 7.72 3.45 -5.83
C THR A 230 7.17 2.47 -6.87
N ASN A 231 7.37 2.82 -8.13
CA ASN A 231 7.05 1.98 -9.27
C ASN A 231 8.08 0.85 -9.36
N ASN A 232 7.63 -0.40 -9.38
CA ASN A 232 8.51 -1.56 -9.46
C ASN A 232 8.98 -1.84 -10.90
N SER A 233 9.56 -0.84 -11.55
CA SER A 233 10.10 -0.98 -12.92
C SER A 233 11.32 -1.89 -13.00
N ARG A 234 11.86 -2.30 -11.85
CA ARG A 234 12.99 -3.21 -11.69
C ARG A 234 12.55 -4.67 -11.52
N SER A 235 11.24 -4.94 -11.50
CA SER A 235 10.67 -6.28 -11.34
C SER A 235 11.18 -7.03 -10.09
N ILE A 236 11.37 -6.31 -8.99
CA ILE A 236 11.93 -6.88 -7.76
C ILE A 236 10.84 -7.63 -7.00
N PRO A 237 11.10 -8.87 -6.56
CA PRO A 237 10.13 -9.66 -5.81
C PRO A 237 9.89 -9.07 -4.42
N CYS A 238 8.68 -9.30 -3.89
CA CYS A 238 8.34 -8.95 -2.51
C CYS A 238 9.12 -9.82 -1.51
N ILE A 239 9.67 -9.20 -0.47
CA ILE A 239 10.37 -9.92 0.62
C ILE A 239 9.51 -10.95 1.36
N ALA A 240 8.19 -10.79 1.35
CA ALA A 240 7.26 -11.63 2.11
C ALA A 240 6.59 -12.72 1.25
N CYS A 241 6.06 -12.38 0.07
CA CYS A 241 5.36 -13.34 -0.79
C CYS A 241 6.16 -13.77 -2.02
N THR A 242 7.35 -13.21 -2.27
CA THR A 242 8.19 -13.43 -3.47
C THR A 242 7.56 -13.02 -4.82
N ASP A 243 6.32 -12.55 -4.84
CA ASP A 243 5.68 -12.07 -6.06
C ASP A 243 6.24 -10.72 -6.52
N VAL A 244 6.32 -10.53 -7.84
CA VAL A 244 6.62 -9.24 -8.46
C VAL A 244 5.32 -8.44 -8.60
N ARG A 245 5.18 -7.39 -7.80
CA ARG A 245 3.98 -6.54 -7.74
C ARG A 245 4.31 -5.09 -8.07
N ASN A 246 3.30 -4.29 -8.42
CA ASN A 246 3.44 -2.86 -8.65
C ASN A 246 2.17 -2.12 -8.15
N PRO A 247 2.31 -1.02 -7.39
CA PRO A 247 3.54 -0.48 -6.80
C PRO A 247 4.04 -1.29 -5.59
N VAL A 248 5.24 -0.95 -5.12
CA VAL A 248 5.90 -1.55 -3.95
C VAL A 248 6.34 -0.48 -2.96
N LEU A 249 6.44 -0.85 -1.68
CA LEU A 249 7.05 -0.04 -0.64
C LEU A 249 8.50 -0.47 -0.44
N VAL A 250 9.41 0.49 -0.40
CA VAL A 250 10.84 0.29 -0.17
C VAL A 250 11.19 0.80 1.22
N PHE A 251 11.60 -0.10 2.12
CA PHE A 251 12.05 0.29 3.45
C PHE A 251 13.35 1.08 3.40
N GLN A 252 13.55 1.96 4.37
CA GLN A 252 14.77 2.78 4.52
C GLN A 252 15.88 2.05 5.30
N CYS A 253 15.93 0.72 5.24
CA CYS A 253 17.05 -0.06 5.79
C CYS A 253 18.26 -0.03 4.84
N ASN A 254 19.44 -0.43 5.32
CA ASN A 254 20.67 -0.49 4.52
C ASN A 254 20.52 -1.28 3.19
N HIS A 255 19.74 -2.36 3.20
CA HIS A 255 19.50 -3.20 2.01
C HIS A 255 18.34 -2.72 1.12
N ARG A 256 17.60 -1.70 1.57
CA ARG A 256 16.37 -1.19 0.94
C ARG A 256 15.41 -2.29 0.51
N HIS A 257 14.97 -3.09 1.48
CA HIS A 257 14.07 -4.22 1.22
C HIS A 257 12.73 -3.77 0.64
N VAL A 258 12.26 -4.51 -0.35
CA VAL A 258 11.03 -4.27 -1.09
C VAL A 258 9.90 -5.14 -0.55
N ILE A 259 8.76 -4.54 -0.25
CA ILE A 259 7.54 -5.24 0.15
C ILE A 259 6.38 -4.77 -0.73
N CYS A 260 5.54 -5.69 -1.22
CA CYS A 260 4.33 -5.28 -1.92
C CYS A 260 3.34 -4.65 -0.93
N LEU A 261 2.46 -3.75 -1.42
CA LEU A 261 1.45 -3.13 -0.57
C LEU A 261 0.53 -4.16 0.08
N ASP A 262 0.40 -5.33 -0.55
CA ASP A 262 -0.44 -6.38 -0.03
C ASP A 262 0.13 -6.96 1.27
N CYS A 263 1.37 -7.44 1.23
CA CYS A 263 2.08 -7.92 2.41
C CYS A 263 2.32 -6.82 3.44
N PHE A 264 2.51 -5.56 3.03
CA PHE A 264 2.63 -4.46 3.98
C PHE A 264 1.37 -4.27 4.82
N HIS A 265 0.18 -4.34 4.21
CA HIS A 265 -1.08 -4.29 4.95
C HIS A 265 -1.19 -5.45 5.95
N LEU A 266 -0.89 -6.68 5.53
CA LEU A 266 -0.91 -7.84 6.41
C LEU A 266 0.09 -7.68 7.57
N TYR A 267 1.30 -7.20 7.29
CA TYR A 267 2.33 -6.92 8.29
C TYR A 267 1.84 -5.93 9.33
N CYS A 268 1.33 -4.76 8.93
CA CYS A 268 0.86 -3.75 9.87
C CYS A 268 -0.31 -4.24 10.73
N VAL A 269 -1.32 -4.89 10.14
CA VAL A 269 -2.48 -5.37 10.91
C VAL A 269 -2.09 -6.46 11.89
N THR A 270 -1.20 -7.37 11.49
CA THR A 270 -0.67 -8.40 12.40
C THR A 270 0.05 -7.75 13.58
N ARG A 271 0.92 -6.76 13.34
CA ARG A 271 1.63 -6.04 14.41
C ARG A 271 0.73 -5.16 15.28
N LEU A 272 -0.37 -4.64 14.74
CA LEU A 272 -1.40 -3.95 15.54
C LEU A 272 -2.08 -4.92 16.50
N ASN A 273 -2.44 -6.12 16.01
CA ASN A 273 -3.05 -7.17 16.82
C ASN A 273 -2.08 -7.69 17.90
N ASP A 274 -0.82 -7.89 17.54
CA ASP A 274 0.23 -8.36 18.48
C ASP A 274 0.72 -7.30 19.45
N ARG A 275 0.31 -6.05 19.26
CA ARG A 275 0.84 -4.90 19.99
C ARG A 275 2.37 -4.81 19.93
N GLN A 276 2.91 -4.94 18.72
CA GLN A 276 4.35 -4.94 18.45
C GLN A 276 4.80 -3.74 17.61
N PHE A 277 4.11 -2.60 17.73
CA PHE A 277 4.64 -1.34 17.21
C PHE A 277 5.78 -0.86 18.10
N VAL A 278 6.83 -0.33 17.47
CA VAL A 278 8.01 0.18 18.15
C VAL A 278 7.80 1.65 18.47
N HIS A 279 7.93 2.02 19.74
CA HIS A 279 7.90 3.41 20.18
C HIS A 279 9.27 4.05 19.99
N ASP A 280 9.31 5.14 19.23
CA ASP A 280 10.45 6.05 19.16
C ASP A 280 10.07 7.38 19.82
N ALA A 281 10.93 7.90 20.68
CA ALA A 281 10.60 9.06 21.53
C ALA A 281 10.36 10.36 20.75
N GLN A 282 10.92 10.49 19.53
CA GLN A 282 10.76 11.70 18.71
C GLN A 282 9.67 11.52 17.65
N LEU A 283 9.49 10.29 17.16
CA LEU A 283 8.60 9.97 16.07
C LEU A 283 7.22 9.48 16.53
N GLY A 284 7.14 8.79 17.67
CA GLY A 284 5.96 8.06 18.13
C GLY A 284 6.01 6.58 17.75
N TYR A 285 4.85 5.95 17.56
CA TYR A 285 4.74 4.52 17.23
C TYR A 285 4.89 4.27 15.74
N SER A 286 5.85 3.41 15.37
CA SER A 286 6.12 3.04 13.98
C SER A 286 6.53 1.56 13.86
N LEU A 287 6.79 1.11 12.63
CA LEU A 287 7.25 -0.24 12.33
C LEU A 287 8.57 -0.20 11.57
N PRO A 288 9.51 -1.11 11.89
CA PRO A 288 10.75 -1.25 11.15
C PRO A 288 10.53 -2.03 9.85
N CYS A 289 11.61 -2.23 9.10
CA CYS A 289 11.69 -3.22 8.05
C CYS A 289 11.22 -4.58 8.58
N VAL A 290 10.40 -5.28 7.79
CA VAL A 290 9.87 -6.60 8.13
C VAL A 290 10.95 -7.65 8.44
N ALA A 291 12.14 -7.49 7.87
CA ALA A 291 13.32 -8.32 8.16
C ALA A 291 14.04 -7.97 9.48
N GLY A 292 13.52 -7.03 10.27
CA GLY A 292 14.12 -6.61 11.54
C GLY A 292 15.42 -5.80 11.41
N CYS A 293 15.63 -5.14 10.26
CA CYS A 293 16.85 -4.36 10.05
C CYS A 293 16.94 -3.18 11.03
N PRO A 294 18.15 -2.84 11.55
CA PRO A 294 18.32 -1.67 12.41
C PRO A 294 18.04 -0.36 11.64
N ASN A 295 17.66 0.69 12.37
CA ASN A 295 17.44 2.06 11.86
C ASN A 295 16.49 2.15 10.65
N SER A 296 15.48 1.28 10.60
CA SER A 296 14.58 1.14 9.47
C SER A 296 13.12 1.51 9.76
N LEU A 297 12.89 2.24 10.87
CA LEU A 297 11.57 2.74 11.23
C LEU A 297 11.03 3.68 10.15
N ILE A 298 9.75 3.52 9.81
CA ILE A 298 9.06 4.40 8.87
C ILE A 298 8.89 5.77 9.52
N LYS A 299 9.67 6.75 9.06
CA LYS A 299 9.64 8.15 9.55
C LYS A 299 8.41 8.92 9.11
N GLU A 300 7.88 8.63 7.91
CA GLU A 300 6.69 9.30 7.41
C GLU A 300 5.44 8.50 7.79
N LEU A 301 4.85 8.81 8.95
CA LEU A 301 3.73 8.05 9.53
C LEU A 301 2.46 8.07 8.67
N HIS A 302 2.35 9.01 7.71
CA HIS A 302 1.24 9.01 6.75
C HIS A 302 1.18 7.75 5.88
N HIS A 303 2.27 6.96 5.79
CA HIS A 303 2.25 5.65 5.14
C HIS A 303 1.27 4.66 5.78
N PHE A 304 0.97 4.78 7.08
CA PHE A 304 -0.01 3.91 7.72
C PHE A 304 -1.45 4.19 7.27
N ARG A 305 -1.72 5.31 6.59
CA ARG A 305 -3.05 5.57 6.00
C ARG A 305 -3.43 4.58 4.90
N ILE A 306 -2.45 3.93 4.29
CA ILE A 306 -2.69 2.95 3.22
C ILE A 306 -3.43 1.70 3.71
N LEU A 307 -3.50 1.50 5.03
CA LEU A 307 -4.27 0.43 5.66
C LEU A 307 -5.79 0.64 5.55
N GLY A 308 -6.23 1.83 5.12
CA GLY A 308 -7.64 2.22 5.12
C GLY A 308 -8.07 2.83 6.45
N GLU A 309 -9.24 3.44 6.47
CA GLU A 309 -9.70 4.27 7.60
C GLU A 309 -9.86 3.46 8.89
N GLU A 310 -10.46 2.27 8.84
CA GLU A 310 -10.68 1.43 10.02
C GLU A 310 -9.36 1.06 10.72
N GLN A 311 -8.39 0.54 9.95
CA GLN A 311 -7.11 0.10 10.48
C GLN A 311 -6.21 1.27 10.87
N TYR A 312 -6.27 2.38 10.12
CA TYR A 312 -5.54 3.59 10.48
C TYR A 312 -6.09 4.22 11.76
N ASN A 313 -7.40 4.20 11.99
CA ASN A 313 -8.00 4.67 13.24
C ASN A 313 -7.52 3.84 14.44
N ARG A 314 -7.44 2.50 14.30
CA ARG A 314 -6.83 1.62 15.31
C ARG A 314 -5.37 2.00 15.59
N TYR A 315 -4.59 2.25 14.55
CA TYR A 315 -3.21 2.74 14.70
C TYR A 315 -3.13 4.09 15.43
N GLN A 316 -4.04 5.03 15.16
CA GLN A 316 -4.05 6.33 15.85
C GLN A 316 -4.37 6.19 17.35
N GLN A 317 -5.21 5.24 17.75
CA GLN A 317 -5.54 4.97 19.16
C GLN A 317 -4.44 4.19 19.89
N TYR A 318 -3.52 3.57 19.17
CA TYR A 318 -2.49 2.69 19.73
C TYR A 318 -1.70 3.32 20.89
N GLY A 319 -1.29 4.58 20.75
CA GLY A 319 -0.55 5.28 21.81
C GLY A 319 -1.35 5.52 23.08
N ALA A 320 -2.66 5.82 22.95
CA ALA A 320 -3.55 5.96 24.10
C ALA A 320 -3.78 4.61 24.78
N GLU A 321 -3.96 3.54 24.00
CA GLU A 321 -4.11 2.18 24.52
C GLU A 321 -2.85 1.71 25.28
N GLU A 322 -1.66 1.95 24.74
CA GLU A 322 -0.39 1.64 25.41
C GLU A 322 -0.22 2.42 26.72
N CYS A 323 -0.62 3.69 26.74
CA CYS A 323 -0.59 4.51 27.95
C CYS A 323 -1.49 3.92 29.05
N VAL A 324 -2.69 3.45 28.69
CA VAL A 324 -3.61 2.78 29.62
C VAL A 324 -3.01 1.48 30.15
N LEU A 325 -2.38 0.68 29.30
CA LEU A 325 -1.73 -0.57 29.70
C LEU A 325 -0.55 -0.31 30.65
N GLN A 326 0.25 0.73 30.41
CA GLN A 326 1.35 1.13 31.29
C GLN A 326 0.86 1.56 32.68
N MET A 327 -0.35 2.13 32.78
CA MET A 327 -0.98 2.46 34.06
C MET A 327 -1.61 1.24 34.77
N GLY A 328 -1.49 0.03 34.20
CA GLY A 328 -2.09 -1.20 34.75
C GLY A 328 -3.55 -1.39 34.40
N GLY A 329 -4.06 -0.64 33.41
CA GLY A 329 -5.40 -0.80 32.86
C GLY A 329 -5.55 -2.02 31.96
N VAL A 330 -6.74 -2.15 31.37
CA VAL A 330 -7.10 -3.23 30.44
C VAL A 330 -7.83 -2.66 29.23
N LEU A 331 -7.74 -3.34 28.09
CA LEU A 331 -8.47 -2.96 26.88
C LEU A 331 -9.74 -3.79 26.74
N CYS A 332 -10.79 -3.20 26.18
CA CYS A 332 -12.01 -3.92 25.86
C CYS A 332 -11.73 -5.06 24.84
N PRO A 333 -12.08 -6.33 25.14
CA PRO A 333 -11.79 -7.45 24.26
C PRO A 333 -12.72 -7.52 23.02
N ARG A 334 -13.84 -6.79 23.03
CA ARG A 334 -14.82 -6.83 21.93
C ARG A 334 -14.18 -6.27 20.64
N PRO A 335 -14.25 -7.01 19.51
CA PRO A 335 -13.76 -6.54 18.21
C PRO A 335 -14.33 -5.16 17.86
N GLY A 336 -13.47 -4.25 17.43
CA GLY A 336 -13.84 -2.89 17.01
C GLY A 336 -14.04 -1.85 18.12
N CYS A 337 -14.09 -2.23 19.41
CA CYS A 337 -14.19 -1.26 20.51
C CYS A 337 -12.83 -0.77 20.98
N GLY A 338 -11.97 -1.67 21.49
CA GLY A 338 -10.61 -1.34 21.91
C GLY A 338 -10.47 -0.31 23.04
N ALA A 339 -11.56 0.14 23.65
CA ALA A 339 -11.53 1.20 24.67
C ALA A 339 -10.60 0.85 25.84
N GLY A 340 -9.73 1.79 26.22
CA GLY A 340 -8.86 1.66 27.38
C GLY A 340 -9.61 1.93 28.67
N LEU A 341 -9.53 0.97 29.61
CA LEU A 341 -10.26 0.96 30.87
C LEU A 341 -9.27 0.90 32.04
N LEU A 342 -9.51 1.72 33.07
CA LEU A 342 -8.72 1.74 34.30
C LEU A 342 -9.60 1.26 35.47
N PRO A 343 -9.88 -0.06 35.59
CA PRO A 343 -10.64 -0.59 36.70
C PRO A 343 -9.85 -0.50 38.01
N GLU A 344 -10.55 -0.54 39.14
CA GLU A 344 -9.91 -0.61 40.46
C GLU A 344 -8.99 -1.83 40.58
N GLN A 345 -7.92 -1.70 41.38
CA GLN A 345 -6.96 -2.79 41.58
C GLN A 345 -7.66 -4.01 42.20
N GLY A 346 -7.53 -5.17 41.56
CA GLY A 346 -8.13 -6.43 42.02
C GLY A 346 -9.57 -6.70 41.57
N GLN A 347 -10.22 -5.77 40.86
CA GLN A 347 -11.58 -6.01 40.36
C GLN A 347 -11.57 -6.99 39.18
N LYS A 348 -12.17 -8.18 39.36
CA LYS A 348 -12.31 -9.19 38.31
C LYS A 348 -13.37 -8.82 37.27
N LYS A 349 -14.45 -8.16 37.70
CA LYS A 349 -15.54 -7.69 36.84
C LYS A 349 -15.17 -6.35 36.22
N VAL A 350 -14.99 -6.29 34.91
CA VAL A 350 -14.71 -5.05 34.18
C VAL A 350 -15.88 -4.72 33.27
N THR A 351 -16.41 -3.50 33.38
CA THR A 351 -17.49 -3.02 32.52
C THR A 351 -16.93 -1.99 31.54
N CYS A 352 -17.15 -2.19 30.24
CA CYS A 352 -16.83 -1.20 29.23
C CYS A 352 -17.90 -0.10 29.22
N GLU A 353 -17.78 0.87 30.14
CA GLU A 353 -18.78 1.92 30.34
C GLU A 353 -18.92 2.82 29.11
N GLY A 354 -20.15 3.01 28.65
CA GLY A 354 -20.49 3.84 27.50
C GLY A 354 -20.52 5.35 27.78
N GLY A 355 -19.93 5.81 28.89
CA GLY A 355 -20.16 7.14 29.48
C GLY A 355 -19.99 8.35 28.55
N ASN A 356 -19.21 8.21 27.47
CA ASN A 356 -19.02 9.23 26.43
C ASN A 356 -19.28 8.70 25.00
N GLY A 357 -20.06 7.63 24.84
CA GLY A 357 -20.28 6.96 23.55
C GLY A 357 -19.10 6.13 23.01
N LEU A 358 -18.03 5.98 23.82
CA LEU A 358 -16.80 5.26 23.45
C LEU A 358 -16.80 3.79 23.89
N GLY A 359 -17.54 3.44 24.94
CA GLY A 359 -17.62 2.07 25.45
C GLY A 359 -18.74 1.26 24.79
N CYS A 360 -18.53 -0.04 24.65
CA CYS A 360 -19.49 -0.96 24.01
C CYS A 360 -20.51 -1.61 24.97
N GLY A 361 -20.42 -1.33 26.28
CA GLY A 361 -21.29 -1.91 27.30
C GLY A 361 -20.98 -3.38 27.66
N PHE A 362 -19.94 -3.97 27.08
CA PHE A 362 -19.58 -5.36 27.36
C PHE A 362 -18.97 -5.50 28.77
N VAL A 363 -19.44 -6.51 29.50
CA VAL A 363 -18.96 -6.85 30.84
C VAL A 363 -18.11 -8.12 30.72
N PHE A 364 -16.84 -8.04 31.07
CA PHE A 364 -15.87 -9.11 30.87
C PHE A 364 -15.04 -9.38 32.13
N CYS A 365 -14.49 -10.58 32.19
CA CYS A 365 -13.53 -10.97 33.21
C CYS A 365 -12.16 -10.38 32.90
N ARG A 366 -11.53 -9.72 33.87
CA ARG A 366 -10.19 -9.12 33.74
C ARG A 366 -9.14 -10.14 33.29
N ASP A 367 -9.24 -11.37 33.79
CA ASP A 367 -8.20 -12.38 33.64
C ASP A 367 -8.30 -13.10 32.29
N CYS A 368 -9.44 -13.73 31.99
CA CYS A 368 -9.61 -14.51 30.77
C CYS A 368 -10.09 -13.68 29.58
N LYS A 369 -10.54 -12.43 29.82
CA LYS A 369 -11.10 -11.50 28.83
C LYS A 369 -12.35 -12.00 28.11
N GLU A 370 -12.96 -13.09 28.59
CA GLU A 370 -14.26 -13.57 28.16
C GLU A 370 -15.40 -12.86 28.89
N ALA A 371 -16.64 -13.15 28.50
CA ALA A 371 -17.83 -12.66 29.20
C ALA A 371 -17.73 -12.93 30.71
N TYR A 372 -18.14 -11.96 31.53
CA TYR A 372 -18.00 -12.08 32.97
C TYR A 372 -18.70 -13.34 33.51
N HIS A 373 -17.98 -14.07 34.35
CA HIS A 373 -18.43 -15.30 34.98
C HIS A 373 -18.03 -15.29 36.46
N GLU A 374 -18.78 -16.04 37.26
CA GLU A 374 -18.41 -16.34 38.65
C GLU A 374 -17.57 -17.62 38.69
N GLY A 375 -16.67 -17.75 39.67
CA GLY A 375 -15.78 -18.90 39.81
C GLY A 375 -14.43 -18.77 39.11
N GLU A 376 -13.72 -19.89 38.99
CA GLU A 376 -12.44 -19.99 38.29
C GLU A 376 -12.63 -19.76 36.80
N CYS A 377 -11.62 -19.18 36.15
CA CYS A 377 -11.63 -19.05 34.71
C CYS A 377 -11.27 -20.40 34.09
N ASP A 378 -11.93 -20.76 32.98
CA ASP A 378 -11.55 -21.94 32.23
C ASP A 378 -10.05 -21.89 31.89
N SER A 379 -9.36 -23.01 32.03
CA SER A 379 -7.90 -23.17 31.84
C SER A 379 -7.42 -22.88 30.41
N MET A 380 -8.32 -22.45 29.54
CA MET A 380 -8.10 -22.05 28.15
C MET A 380 -7.62 -20.58 28.06
N PHE A 381 -6.64 -20.20 28.87
CA PHE A 381 -6.04 -18.87 28.79
C PHE A 381 -5.10 -18.77 27.58
N GLU A 382 -5.20 -17.67 26.81
CA GLU A 382 -4.04 -17.18 26.06
C GLU A 382 -2.96 -16.92 27.11
N ALA A 383 -1.92 -17.76 27.16
CA ALA A 383 -0.75 -17.47 27.97
C ALA A 383 -0.26 -16.07 27.54
N SER A 384 -0.39 -15.10 28.44
CA SER A 384 -0.12 -13.67 28.23
C SER A 384 1.37 -13.37 27.96
N GLY A 385 2.18 -14.39 27.70
CA GLY A 385 3.44 -14.27 27.00
C GLY A 385 3.26 -14.87 25.62
N ALA A 386 3.01 -14.02 24.62
CA ALA A 386 3.24 -14.40 23.23
C ALA A 386 4.65 -14.96 23.16
N THR A 387 4.80 -16.29 23.01
CA THR A 387 6.01 -16.86 22.45
C THR A 387 6.23 -16.03 21.21
N SER A 388 7.29 -15.20 21.20
CA SER A 388 7.58 -14.32 20.08
C SER A 388 7.88 -15.22 18.89
N GLN A 389 6.83 -15.67 18.21
CA GLN A 389 6.88 -16.38 16.96
C GLN A 389 7.23 -15.31 15.95
N ALA A 390 8.51 -14.95 15.99
CA ALA A 390 9.07 -13.89 15.20
C ALA A 390 8.69 -14.13 13.76
N TYR A 391 8.06 -13.14 13.13
CA TYR A 391 7.90 -13.08 11.70
C TYR A 391 9.28 -13.37 11.06
N ARG A 392 9.48 -14.60 10.57
CA ARG A 392 10.74 -15.03 9.98
C ARG A 392 10.63 -14.84 8.49
N VAL A 393 11.37 -13.85 7.99
CA VAL A 393 11.60 -13.67 6.56
C VAL A 393 12.58 -14.74 6.09
N ASP A 394 12.30 -15.38 4.96
CA ASP A 394 13.25 -16.28 4.31
C ASP A 394 14.49 -15.51 3.84
N GLN A 395 15.68 -16.00 4.16
CA GLN A 395 16.93 -15.29 3.87
C GLN A 395 17.15 -15.07 2.36
N ARG A 396 16.78 -16.04 1.52
CA ARG A 396 16.90 -15.91 0.05
C ARG A 396 15.91 -14.88 -0.48
N ALA A 397 14.68 -14.87 0.06
CA ALA A 397 13.70 -13.84 -0.29
C ALA A 397 14.17 -12.43 0.10
N ALA A 398 14.82 -12.28 1.26
CA ALA A 398 15.41 -11.00 1.68
C ALA A 398 16.55 -10.54 0.76
N GLU A 399 17.42 -11.46 0.31
CA GLU A 399 18.50 -11.16 -0.64
C GLU A 399 17.96 -10.72 -2.01
N GLN A 400 16.93 -11.41 -2.53
CA GLN A 400 16.31 -11.05 -3.81
C GLN A 400 15.48 -9.76 -3.76
N ALA A 401 14.93 -9.42 -2.60
CA ALA A 401 14.08 -8.25 -2.42
C ALA A 401 14.85 -6.94 -2.16
N ARG A 402 16.10 -6.81 -2.59
CA ARG A 402 16.93 -5.60 -2.39
C ARG A 402 16.77 -4.61 -3.53
N TRP A 403 16.37 -3.37 -3.25
CA TRP A 403 16.13 -2.36 -4.29
C TRP A 403 17.37 -1.99 -5.12
N GLU A 404 18.56 -1.95 -4.49
CA GLU A 404 19.78 -1.38 -5.09
C GLU A 404 20.59 -2.36 -5.94
N GLU A 405 20.54 -3.67 -5.68
CA GLU A 405 21.35 -4.64 -6.43
C GLU A 405 20.91 -4.81 -7.89
N ALA A 406 19.62 -4.60 -8.19
CA ALA A 406 19.11 -4.55 -9.58
C ALA A 406 19.64 -3.35 -10.39
N SER A 407 20.28 -2.38 -9.74
CA SER A 407 20.75 -1.14 -10.39
C SER A 407 22.01 -1.33 -11.25
N LYS A 408 22.76 -2.42 -11.08
CA LYS A 408 23.96 -2.69 -11.90
C LYS A 408 23.65 -3.03 -13.36
N GLU A 409 22.52 -3.67 -13.62
CA GLU A 409 22.11 -4.02 -15.00
C GLU A 409 21.27 -2.93 -15.68
N THR A 410 20.69 -2.01 -14.89
CA THR A 410 19.86 -0.91 -15.41
C THR A 410 20.64 0.40 -15.56
N ILE A 411 21.89 0.33 -16.03
CA ILE A 411 22.52 1.49 -16.69
C ILE A 411 21.86 1.63 -18.07
N LYS A 412 20.56 1.97 -18.07
CA LYS A 412 19.78 2.28 -19.26
C LYS A 412 20.38 3.53 -19.87
N LYS A 413 21.20 3.32 -20.91
CA LYS A 413 21.75 4.29 -21.87
C LYS A 413 21.93 5.68 -21.25
N THR A 414 23.10 5.94 -20.67
CA THR A 414 23.50 7.27 -20.16
C THR A 414 23.20 8.38 -21.17
N THR A 415 23.18 8.05 -22.47
CA THR A 415 22.83 8.93 -23.57
C THR A 415 21.57 8.49 -24.35
N LYS A 416 20.70 9.44 -24.69
CA LYS A 416 19.59 9.24 -25.65
C LYS A 416 19.62 10.34 -26.71
N PRO A 417 19.27 10.04 -27.97
CA PRO A 417 19.20 11.04 -29.03
C PRO A 417 18.04 12.02 -28.79
N CYS A 418 18.26 13.30 -29.11
CA CYS A 418 17.18 14.29 -29.13
C CYS A 418 16.09 13.88 -30.13
N PRO A 419 14.80 13.88 -29.76
CA PRO A 419 13.71 13.48 -30.67
C PRO A 419 13.60 14.28 -31.96
N ARG A 420 14.15 15.51 -32.01
CA ARG A 420 14.10 16.40 -33.20
C ARG A 420 15.39 16.39 -34.02
N CYS A 421 16.55 16.58 -33.39
CA CYS A 421 17.82 16.71 -34.11
C CYS A 421 18.74 15.49 -34.03
N ASN A 422 18.32 14.43 -33.33
CA ASN A 422 19.06 13.18 -33.12
C ASN A 422 20.44 13.31 -32.44
N VAL A 423 20.81 14.50 -31.96
CA VAL A 423 22.06 14.69 -31.19
C VAL A 423 21.96 13.92 -29.87
N PRO A 424 22.94 13.07 -29.51
CA PRO A 424 22.98 12.38 -28.23
C PRO A 424 23.07 13.37 -27.06
N ILE A 425 22.18 13.21 -26.08
CA ILE A 425 22.14 14.01 -24.85
C ILE A 425 22.31 13.05 -23.68
N GLU A 426 23.22 13.38 -22.77
CA GLU A 426 23.44 12.65 -21.52
C GLU A 426 22.45 13.10 -20.43
N LYS A 427 21.95 12.16 -19.64
CA LYS A 427 21.07 12.46 -18.51
C LYS A 427 21.90 12.80 -17.26
N ASN A 428 21.88 14.06 -16.85
CA ASN A 428 22.50 14.51 -15.60
C ASN A 428 21.47 14.51 -14.46
N GLY A 429 21.46 13.44 -13.65
CA GLY A 429 20.63 13.32 -12.45
C GLY A 429 19.28 12.61 -12.64
N GLY A 430 18.36 12.83 -11.71
CA GLY A 430 17.05 12.16 -11.67
C GLY A 430 15.96 12.82 -12.51
N CYS A 431 16.11 14.11 -12.86
CA CYS A 431 15.13 14.88 -13.61
C CYS A 431 14.85 14.29 -15.02
N MET A 432 13.57 14.27 -15.41
CA MET A 432 13.11 13.81 -16.74
C MET A 432 13.00 14.94 -17.77
N HIS A 433 13.10 16.21 -17.36
CA HIS A 433 13.04 17.37 -18.25
C HIS A 433 14.40 17.60 -18.90
N MET A 434 14.50 17.24 -20.18
CA MET A 434 15.71 17.37 -20.97
C MET A 434 15.62 18.56 -21.91
N LYS A 435 16.71 19.30 -22.07
CA LYS A 435 16.82 20.40 -23.03
C LYS A 435 17.93 20.13 -24.03
N CYS A 436 17.63 20.27 -25.32
CA CYS A 436 18.65 20.08 -26.36
C CYS A 436 19.68 21.22 -26.32
N PRO A 437 20.99 20.92 -26.16
CA PRO A 437 22.03 21.95 -26.11
C PRO A 437 22.27 22.61 -27.47
N GLN A 438 21.81 22.02 -28.57
CA GLN A 438 21.99 22.58 -29.91
C GLN A 438 21.18 23.87 -30.08
N PRO A 439 21.82 25.00 -30.42
CA PRO A 439 21.18 26.31 -30.47
C PRO A 439 20.08 26.41 -31.53
N GLN A 440 20.14 25.58 -32.59
CA GLN A 440 19.14 25.52 -33.64
C GLN A 440 17.92 24.65 -33.27
N CYS A 441 18.08 23.72 -32.32
CA CYS A 441 17.01 22.79 -31.94
C CYS A 441 16.26 23.27 -30.69
N LYS A 442 17.00 23.49 -29.59
CA LYS A 442 16.50 23.92 -28.26
C LYS A 442 15.24 23.20 -27.75
N LEU A 443 14.93 22.01 -28.29
CA LEU A 443 13.75 21.24 -27.91
C LEU A 443 13.84 20.84 -26.43
N GLU A 444 12.74 21.07 -25.71
CA GLU A 444 12.52 20.54 -24.38
C GLU A 444 11.67 19.28 -24.48
N TRP A 445 12.14 18.17 -23.92
CA TRP A 445 11.54 16.86 -24.11
C TRP A 445 11.64 15.98 -22.86
N CYS A 446 10.76 14.99 -22.75
CA CYS A 446 10.76 14.04 -21.63
C CYS A 446 11.70 12.85 -21.91
N TRP A 447 12.65 12.59 -21.02
CA TRP A 447 13.59 11.47 -21.13
C TRP A 447 12.89 10.10 -21.26
N ASN A 448 11.78 9.90 -20.55
CA ASN A 448 11.05 8.63 -20.54
C ASN A 448 10.16 8.46 -21.79
N CYS A 449 9.34 9.47 -22.09
CA CYS A 449 8.34 9.41 -23.17
C CYS A 449 8.93 9.64 -24.57
N GLY A 450 10.00 10.44 -24.68
CA GLY A 450 10.55 10.86 -25.97
C GLY A 450 9.71 11.93 -26.70
N CYS A 451 8.69 12.49 -26.04
CA CYS A 451 7.83 13.55 -26.55
C CYS A 451 8.27 14.94 -26.06
N GLU A 452 7.71 16.00 -26.63
CA GLU A 452 7.89 17.37 -26.15
C GLU A 452 7.42 17.52 -24.69
N TRP A 453 8.16 18.32 -23.90
CA TRP A 453 7.91 18.49 -22.48
C TRP A 453 6.54 19.11 -22.23
N ASN A 454 5.74 18.48 -21.37
CA ASN A 454 4.35 18.87 -21.14
C ASN A 454 3.95 18.67 -19.67
N ARG A 455 2.78 19.21 -19.31
CA ARG A 455 2.25 19.16 -17.94
C ARG A 455 1.91 17.75 -17.44
N ALA A 456 1.67 16.79 -18.35
CA ALA A 456 1.44 15.40 -17.97
C ALA A 456 2.75 14.76 -17.49
N CYS A 457 3.83 14.84 -18.29
CA CYS A 457 5.16 14.37 -17.88
C CYS A 457 5.66 15.03 -16.59
N MET A 458 5.47 16.35 -16.47
CA MET A 458 5.78 17.11 -15.25
C MET A 458 5.02 16.59 -14.02
N GLY A 459 3.74 16.22 -14.20
CA GLY A 459 2.92 15.70 -13.11
C GLY A 459 3.25 14.28 -12.72
N ASP A 460 3.35 13.39 -13.71
CA ASP A 460 3.38 11.95 -13.50
C ASP A 460 4.80 11.45 -13.16
N HIS A 461 5.83 12.07 -13.73
CA HIS A 461 7.23 11.63 -13.60
C HIS A 461 8.22 12.77 -13.82
N TRP A 462 8.15 13.86 -13.04
CA TRP A 462 9.14 14.95 -13.15
C TRP A 462 10.56 14.46 -12.91
N PHE A 463 10.73 13.53 -11.98
CA PHE A 463 11.99 12.82 -11.72
C PHE A 463 11.73 11.32 -11.57
N ASP A 464 12.79 10.54 -11.71
CA ASP A 464 12.84 9.08 -11.50
C ASP A 464 13.37 8.77 -10.09
N VAL A 465 12.92 7.66 -9.49
CA VAL A 465 12.98 7.39 -8.03
C VAL A 465 13.85 6.20 -7.65
#